data_AF-A0A7K5MUQ6-F1
#
_entry.id   AF-A0A7K5MUQ6-F1
#
_cell.length_a   1.000
_cell.length_b   1.000
_cell.length_c   1.000
_cell.angle_alpha   90.00
_cell.angle_beta   90.00
_cell.angle_gamma   90.00
#
_symmetry.space_group_name_H-M   'P 1'
#
loop_
_entity.id
_entity.type
_entity.pdbx_description
1 polymer ?
#
loop_
_entity_poly.entity_id
_entity_poly.type
_entity_poly.pdbx_seq_one_letter_code
_entity_poly.pdbx_strand_id
1 'polypeptide(L)'
;SDILRMDSTNADALYVRGLCLYYEDCIEKAVQFFVQALRMAPDHEKACLACRNAKALKAKKEDGNKAFKKGNYKLAYELYTEALGIDPNNIKTNAKLYCNRGTVNSKLRKLEEAIDDCTNAVKLDDTYVKAYLRRAQCYMDTEQYEDAVRDYEKVYQTEKTKEHKQLLKNAQVELKKSKRKDYYKILGVNKNASEDEIKKAYRKRALMHHPDRHSGASAEVQKEEEKKFKEVGEAFTILSDPKKKARYDSGQDLEEDGLNMGEFDPNNIFKAFFSGPGGFSFEASGPGNFFFQFG
;
A
#
# COMPACT_ATOMS: atom_id res chain seq x y z
N SER A 1 -7.72 24.06 35.78
CA SER A 1 -6.95 25.33 35.64
C SER A 1 -7.04 26.17 36.91
N ASP A 2 -8.13 26.05 37.68
CA ASP A 2 -8.46 27.00 38.74
C ASP A 2 -7.75 26.75 40.08
N ILE A 3 -7.40 25.50 40.41
CA ILE A 3 -6.67 25.19 41.65
C ILE A 3 -5.27 25.82 41.66
N LEU A 4 -4.49 25.70 40.58
CA LEU A 4 -3.15 26.33 40.51
C LEU A 4 -3.18 27.86 40.44
N ARG A 5 -4.34 28.47 40.13
CA ARG A 5 -4.54 29.93 40.20
C ARG A 5 -4.82 30.40 41.63
N MET A 6 -5.47 29.54 42.43
CA MET A 6 -5.80 29.81 43.84
C MET A 6 -4.66 29.41 44.78
N ASP A 7 -3.98 28.30 44.49
CA ASP A 7 -2.84 27.76 45.22
C ASP A 7 -1.81 27.21 44.22
N SER A 8 -0.81 28.04 43.91
CA SER A 8 0.28 27.70 43.00
C SER A 8 1.29 26.70 43.57
N THR A 9 1.18 26.37 44.86
CA THR A 9 2.07 25.45 45.59
C THR A 9 1.46 24.07 45.85
N ASN A 10 0.19 23.87 45.47
CA ASN A 10 -0.49 22.59 45.63
C ASN A 10 0.24 21.46 44.88
N ALA A 11 0.84 20.52 45.62
CA ALA A 11 1.67 19.46 45.06
C ALA A 11 0.88 18.51 44.14
N ASP A 12 -0.35 18.14 44.50
CA ASP A 12 -1.22 17.28 43.70
C ASP A 12 -1.60 17.96 42.37
N ALA A 13 -1.96 19.24 42.42
CA ALA A 13 -2.32 19.99 41.22
C ALA A 13 -1.12 20.17 40.27
N LEU A 14 0.08 20.38 40.81
CA LEU A 14 1.33 20.39 40.04
C LEU A 14 1.62 19.02 39.41
N TYR A 15 1.44 17.94 40.18
CA TYR A 15 1.58 16.57 39.70
C TYR A 15 0.62 16.25 38.55
N VAL A 16 -0.68 16.54 38.70
CA VAL A 16 -1.67 16.31 37.64
C VAL A 16 -1.34 17.13 36.39
N ARG A 17 -0.92 18.39 36.54
CA ARG A 17 -0.47 19.21 35.40
C ARG A 17 0.74 18.59 34.70
N GLY A 18 1.69 18.04 35.46
CA GLY A 18 2.81 17.29 34.93
C GLY A 18 2.37 16.06 34.14
N LEU A 19 1.39 15.29 34.63
CA LEU A 19 0.83 14.13 33.92
C LEU A 19 0.17 14.51 32.61
N CYS A 20 -0.64 15.58 32.57
CA CYS A 20 -1.25 16.06 31.33
C CYS A 20 -0.18 16.32 30.27
N LEU A 21 0.87 17.07 30.64
CA LEU A 21 1.98 17.37 29.74
C LEU A 21 2.77 16.11 29.34
N TYR A 22 2.92 15.16 30.26
CA TYR A 22 3.66 13.92 30.01
C TYR A 22 2.97 13.05 28.95
N TYR A 23 1.65 12.88 29.05
CA TYR A 23 0.85 12.13 28.08
C TYR A 23 0.58 12.91 26.78
N GLU A 24 0.84 14.22 26.77
CA GLU A 24 0.90 15.04 25.56
C GLU A 24 2.27 15.04 24.86
N ASP A 25 3.20 14.18 25.28
CA ASP A 25 4.62 14.11 24.83
C ASP A 25 5.41 15.41 25.07
N CYS A 26 4.93 16.29 25.95
CA CYS A 26 5.64 17.48 26.45
C CYS A 26 6.53 17.12 27.66
N ILE A 27 7.34 16.07 27.51
CA ILE A 27 8.08 15.41 28.61
C ILE A 27 8.97 16.40 29.39
N GLU A 28 9.61 17.36 28.72
CA GLU A 28 10.48 18.33 29.39
C GLU A 28 9.74 19.22 30.38
N LYS A 29 8.58 19.75 29.97
CA LYS A 29 7.73 20.56 30.84
C LYS A 29 7.11 19.70 31.93
N ALA A 30 6.72 18.47 31.62
CA ALA A 30 6.20 17.53 32.61
C ALA A 30 7.19 17.30 33.75
N VAL A 31 8.47 17.05 33.44
CA VAL A 31 9.54 16.88 34.43
C VAL A 31 9.69 18.12 35.31
N GLN A 32 9.57 19.33 34.77
CA GLN A 32 9.63 20.56 35.56
C GLN A 32 8.50 20.61 36.61
N PHE A 33 7.27 20.29 36.22
CA PHE A 33 6.13 20.26 37.14
C PHE A 33 6.24 19.14 38.18
N PHE A 34 6.73 17.95 37.81
CA PHE A 34 6.98 16.89 38.79
C PHE A 34 8.06 17.26 39.80
N VAL A 35 9.14 17.91 39.35
CA VAL A 35 10.18 18.42 40.26
C VAL A 35 9.62 19.52 41.16
N GLN A 36 8.75 20.40 40.64
CA GLN A 36 8.10 21.42 41.46
C GLN A 36 7.17 20.79 42.52
N ALA A 37 6.37 19.78 42.14
CA ALA A 37 5.54 19.03 43.08
C ALA A 37 6.38 18.40 44.21
N LEU A 38 7.52 17.79 43.87
CA LEU A 38 8.45 17.20 44.85
C LEU A 38 9.19 18.23 45.71
N ARG A 39 9.32 19.48 45.26
CA ARG A 39 9.82 20.57 46.12
C ARG A 39 8.79 20.97 47.17
N MET A 40 7.49 20.91 46.84
CA MET A 40 6.40 21.24 47.75
C MET A 40 6.08 20.09 48.70
N ALA A 41 6.14 18.85 48.20
CA ALA A 41 5.93 17.61 48.95
C ALA A 41 6.99 16.55 48.55
N PRO A 42 8.14 16.49 49.24
CA PRO A 42 9.23 15.56 48.91
C PRO A 42 8.88 14.08 48.99
N ASP A 43 7.87 13.73 49.78
CA ASP A 43 7.33 12.38 50.00
C ASP A 43 6.20 12.01 49.02
N HIS A 44 5.90 12.87 48.04
CA HIS A 44 4.87 12.59 47.04
C HIS A 44 5.28 11.44 46.09
N GLU A 45 4.96 10.20 46.47
CA GLU A 45 5.39 8.97 45.80
C GLU A 45 5.06 8.95 44.30
N LYS A 46 3.82 9.32 43.95
CA LYS A 46 3.36 9.32 42.55
C LYS A 46 4.13 10.32 41.68
N ALA A 47 4.42 11.52 42.20
CA ALA A 47 5.23 12.52 41.50
C ALA A 47 6.68 12.05 41.34
N CYS A 48 7.23 11.36 42.34
CA CYS A 48 8.56 10.75 42.27
C CYS A 48 8.65 9.70 41.16
N LEU A 49 7.71 8.75 41.13
CA LEU A 49 7.66 7.71 40.12
C LEU A 49 7.47 8.29 38.71
N ALA A 50 6.52 9.22 38.53
CA ALA A 50 6.29 9.87 37.25
C ALA A 50 7.51 10.66 36.77
N CYS A 51 8.20 11.38 37.66
CA CYS A 51 9.44 12.09 37.34
C CYS A 51 10.54 11.13 36.88
N ARG A 52 10.72 10.01 37.58
CA ARG A 52 11.70 8.96 37.23
C ARG A 52 11.40 8.38 35.85
N ASN A 53 10.15 7.97 35.60
CA ASN A 53 9.73 7.38 34.33
C ASN A 53 9.88 8.37 33.18
N ALA A 54 9.46 9.63 33.38
CA ALA A 54 9.59 10.68 32.36
C ALA A 54 11.06 10.94 31.97
N LYS A 55 11.96 11.02 32.94
CA LYS A 55 13.40 11.18 32.69
C LYS A 55 14.00 9.96 31.99
N ALA A 56 13.68 8.76 32.45
CA ALA A 56 14.18 7.52 31.87
C ALA A 56 13.69 7.34 30.41
N LEU A 57 12.41 7.61 30.16
CA LEU A 57 11.80 7.54 28.82
C LEU A 57 12.46 8.51 27.86
N LYS A 58 12.70 9.75 28.29
CA LYS A 58 13.44 10.76 27.52
C LYS A 58 14.85 10.27 27.18
N ALA A 59 15.61 9.84 28.20
CA ALA A 59 16.98 9.40 28.04
C ALA A 59 17.10 8.22 27.06
N LYS A 60 16.31 7.16 27.24
CA LYS A 60 16.32 5.98 26.35
C LYS A 60 15.92 6.32 24.92
N LYS A 61 14.91 7.17 24.73
CA LYS A 61 14.52 7.70 23.40
C LYS A 61 15.69 8.44 22.73
N GLU A 62 16.36 9.33 23.45
CA GLU A 62 17.49 10.11 22.93
C GLU A 62 18.71 9.25 22.63
N ASP A 63 19.03 8.29 23.48
CA ASP A 63 20.15 7.39 23.28
C ASP A 63 19.88 6.44 22.10
N GLY A 64 18.64 5.95 21.94
CA GLY A 64 18.22 5.22 20.76
C GLY A 64 18.38 6.04 19.48
N ASN A 65 17.98 7.32 19.51
CA ASN A 65 18.17 8.24 18.39
C ASN A 65 19.67 8.46 18.06
N LYS A 66 20.53 8.60 19.08
CA LYS A 66 21.99 8.74 18.89
C LYS A 66 22.58 7.46 18.30
N ALA A 67 22.20 6.29 18.81
CA ALA A 67 22.66 4.99 18.30
C ALA A 67 22.25 4.80 16.83
N PHE A 68 21.02 5.16 16.48
CA PHE A 68 20.52 5.13 15.10
C PHE A 68 21.36 6.05 14.19
N LYS A 69 21.61 7.30 14.59
CA LYS A 69 22.44 8.25 13.83
C LYS A 69 23.87 7.77 13.62
N LYS A 70 24.42 7.00 14.57
CA LYS A 70 25.74 6.36 14.47
C LYS A 70 25.75 5.08 13.62
N GLY A 71 24.59 4.64 13.12
CA GLY A 71 24.45 3.38 12.36
C GLY A 71 24.47 2.11 13.23
N ASN A 72 24.48 2.24 14.57
CA ASN A 72 24.39 1.09 15.46
C ASN A 72 22.92 0.70 15.65
N TYR A 73 22.36 0.04 14.64
CA TYR A 73 20.95 -0.31 14.58
C TYR A 73 20.54 -1.34 15.64
N LYS A 74 21.40 -2.30 16.00
CA LYS A 74 21.11 -3.28 17.05
C LYS A 74 20.91 -2.60 18.40
N LEU A 75 21.84 -1.73 18.79
CA LEU A 75 21.72 -0.96 20.03
C LEU A 75 20.50 -0.02 20.01
N ALA A 76 20.23 0.61 18.87
CA ALA A 76 19.04 1.46 18.73
C ALA A 76 17.74 0.66 18.96
N TYR A 77 17.66 -0.56 18.44
CA TYR A 77 16.52 -1.46 18.64
C TYR A 77 16.32 -1.80 20.12
N GLU A 78 17.39 -2.18 20.82
CA GLU A 78 17.37 -2.49 22.24
C GLU A 78 16.91 -1.28 23.06
N LEU A 79 17.48 -0.10 22.81
CA LEU A 79 17.14 1.14 23.53
C LEU A 79 15.68 1.56 23.31
N TYR A 80 15.13 1.43 22.10
CA TYR A 80 13.71 1.71 21.88
C TYR A 80 12.81 0.66 22.52
N THR A 81 13.21 -0.61 22.55
CA THR A 81 12.47 -1.67 23.22
C THR A 81 12.41 -1.45 24.72
N GLU A 82 13.54 -1.08 25.34
CA GLU A 82 13.57 -0.67 26.74
C GLU A 82 12.71 0.57 27.00
N ALA A 83 12.74 1.56 26.10
CA ALA A 83 11.92 2.76 26.22
C ALA A 83 10.41 2.44 26.24
N LEU A 84 9.96 1.52 25.37
CA LEU A 84 8.57 1.05 25.32
C LEU A 84 8.15 0.33 26.60
N GLY A 85 9.09 -0.25 27.34
CA GLY A 85 8.83 -0.92 28.62
C GLY A 85 8.71 0.02 29.83
N ILE A 86 9.05 1.31 29.70
CA ILE A 86 9.06 2.25 30.84
C ILE A 86 7.64 2.68 31.24
N ASP A 87 6.81 3.04 30.27
CA ASP A 87 5.40 3.36 30.49
C ASP A 87 4.55 2.93 29.28
N PRO A 88 3.93 1.73 29.32
CA PRO A 88 3.05 1.25 28.26
C PRO A 88 1.83 2.15 28.01
N ASN A 89 1.42 2.96 28.98
CA ASN A 89 0.24 3.82 28.86
C ASN A 89 0.54 5.16 28.16
N ASN A 90 1.81 5.48 27.89
CA ASN A 90 2.16 6.71 27.18
C ASN A 90 1.96 6.57 25.66
N ILE A 91 0.69 6.59 25.24
CA ILE A 91 0.24 6.34 23.87
C ILE A 91 1.03 7.20 22.86
N LYS A 92 1.10 8.53 23.06
CA LYS A 92 1.74 9.45 22.10
C LYS A 92 3.24 9.22 21.97
N THR A 93 3.96 9.03 23.08
CA THR A 93 5.40 8.74 23.01
C THR A 93 5.64 7.34 22.45
N ASN A 94 4.82 6.35 22.82
CA ASN A 94 4.96 4.97 22.35
C ASN A 94 4.72 4.85 20.84
N ALA A 95 3.76 5.57 20.27
CA ALA A 95 3.57 5.63 18.81
C ALA A 95 4.86 6.08 18.09
N LYS A 96 5.56 7.10 18.64
CA LYS A 96 6.84 7.58 18.10
C LYS A 96 7.96 6.56 18.27
N LEU A 97 8.02 5.87 19.42
CA LEU A 97 9.02 4.83 19.69
C LEU A 97 8.84 3.62 18.78
N TYR A 98 7.62 3.14 18.59
CA TYR A 98 7.30 2.07 17.64
C TYR A 98 7.71 2.46 16.22
N CYS A 99 7.36 3.66 15.74
CA CYS A 99 7.78 4.12 14.41
C CYS A 99 9.31 4.21 14.26
N ASN A 100 10.02 4.64 15.31
CA ASN A 100 11.48 4.68 15.32
C ASN A 100 12.09 3.28 15.30
N ARG A 101 11.55 2.33 16.08
CA ARG A 101 11.99 0.94 16.09
C ARG A 101 11.65 0.23 14.77
N GLY A 102 10.51 0.52 14.15
CA GLY A 102 10.19 0.06 12.80
C GLY A 102 11.17 0.58 11.76
N THR A 103 11.62 1.83 11.88
CA THR A 103 12.68 2.38 11.03
C THR A 103 14.01 1.63 11.23
N VAL A 104 14.34 1.26 12.47
CA VAL A 104 15.51 0.42 12.77
C VAL A 104 15.38 -0.97 12.13
N ASN A 105 14.23 -1.62 12.26
CA ASN A 105 13.96 -2.94 11.66
C ASN A 105 14.09 -2.91 10.14
N SER A 106 13.56 -1.88 9.48
CA SER A 106 13.75 -1.67 8.04
C SER A 106 15.23 -1.55 7.65
N LYS A 107 16.04 -0.82 8.44
CA LYS A 107 17.50 -0.75 8.23
C LYS A 107 18.23 -2.08 8.47
N LEU A 108 17.67 -2.95 9.32
CA LEU A 108 18.14 -4.31 9.56
C LEU A 108 17.61 -5.33 8.55
N ARG A 109 16.88 -4.90 7.50
CA ARG A 109 16.21 -5.76 6.51
C ARG A 109 15.15 -6.70 7.09
N LYS A 110 14.61 -6.35 8.26
CA LYS A 110 13.50 -7.02 8.94
C LYS A 110 12.20 -6.31 8.60
N LEU A 111 11.70 -6.52 7.38
CA LEU A 111 10.60 -5.72 6.83
C LEU A 111 9.26 -6.04 7.49
N GLU A 112 8.98 -7.31 7.80
CA GLU A 112 7.75 -7.71 8.49
C GLU A 112 7.69 -7.13 9.90
N GLU A 113 8.78 -7.21 10.67
CA GLU A 113 8.84 -6.60 12.01
C GLU A 113 8.78 -5.07 11.95
N ALA A 114 9.22 -4.46 10.85
CA ALA A 114 9.04 -3.02 10.62
C ALA A 114 7.57 -2.66 10.36
N ILE A 115 6.84 -3.49 9.60
CA ILE A 115 5.40 -3.35 9.35
C ILE A 115 4.63 -3.50 10.66
N ASP A 116 4.96 -4.49 11.48
CA ASP A 116 4.33 -4.71 12.79
C ASP A 116 4.51 -3.51 13.72
N ASP A 117 5.74 -3.00 13.83
CA ASP A 117 6.04 -1.81 14.64
C ASP A 117 5.28 -0.58 14.12
N CYS A 118 5.27 -0.33 12.82
CA CYS A 118 4.51 0.80 12.28
C CYS A 118 2.99 0.60 12.45
N THR A 119 2.50 -0.64 12.39
CA THR A 119 1.10 -0.98 12.66
C THR A 119 0.71 -0.70 14.11
N ASN A 120 1.58 -1.03 15.07
CA ASN A 120 1.37 -0.65 16.47
C ASN A 120 1.39 0.86 16.66
N ALA A 121 2.28 1.58 15.95
CA ALA A 121 2.33 3.04 15.99
C ALA A 121 1.01 3.68 15.52
N VAL A 122 0.46 3.25 14.37
CA VAL A 122 -0.81 3.82 13.86
C VAL A 122 -2.03 3.40 14.66
N LYS A 123 -1.99 2.24 15.34
CA LYS A 123 -3.05 1.83 16.29
C LYS A 123 -3.09 2.73 17.52
N LEU A 124 -1.93 3.20 17.97
CA LEU A 124 -1.81 4.11 19.11
C LEU A 124 -2.13 5.56 18.71
N ASP A 125 -1.69 6.00 17.53
CA ASP A 125 -1.92 7.34 17.01
C ASP A 125 -2.20 7.28 15.50
N ASP A 126 -3.48 7.31 15.15
CA ASP A 126 -3.97 7.25 13.76
C ASP A 126 -3.73 8.56 12.98
N THR A 127 -3.26 9.61 13.66
CA THR A 127 -2.85 10.87 13.05
C THR A 127 -1.35 10.91 12.75
N TYR A 128 -0.59 9.89 13.16
CA TYR A 128 0.85 9.89 13.03
C TYR A 128 1.34 9.54 11.61
N VAL A 129 1.31 10.53 10.72
CA VAL A 129 1.64 10.42 9.28
C VAL A 129 2.98 9.71 9.01
N LYS A 130 4.00 9.92 9.85
CA LYS A 130 5.32 9.28 9.68
C LYS A 130 5.25 7.76 9.79
N ALA A 131 4.38 7.21 10.64
CA ALA A 131 4.21 5.77 10.77
C ALA A 131 3.57 5.18 9.50
N TYR A 132 2.55 5.85 8.93
CA TYR A 132 1.97 5.47 7.64
C TYR A 132 2.99 5.51 6.50
N LEU A 133 3.78 6.59 6.38
CA LEU A 133 4.83 6.68 5.36
C LEU A 133 5.85 5.54 5.47
N ARG A 134 6.26 5.18 6.69
CA ARG A 134 7.21 4.09 6.94
C ARG A 134 6.60 2.73 6.60
N ARG A 135 5.36 2.49 7.02
CA ARG A 135 4.66 1.24 6.73
C ARG A 135 4.40 1.06 5.24
N ALA A 136 3.94 2.12 4.57
CA ALA A 136 3.74 2.14 3.11
C ALA A 136 5.03 1.80 2.36
N GLN A 137 6.17 2.36 2.77
CA GLN A 137 7.46 2.01 2.16
C GLN A 137 7.80 0.53 2.39
N CYS A 138 7.56 -0.02 3.59
CA CYS A 138 7.82 -1.44 3.85
C CYS A 138 6.87 -2.34 3.03
N TYR A 139 5.61 -1.92 2.82
CA TYR A 139 4.69 -2.60 1.91
C TYR A 139 5.15 -2.55 0.45
N MET A 140 5.71 -1.44 -0.01
CA MET A 140 6.34 -1.37 -1.33
C MET A 140 7.52 -2.34 -1.44
N ASP A 141 8.37 -2.40 -0.42
CA ASP A 141 9.56 -3.26 -0.39
C ASP A 141 9.22 -4.76 -0.27
N THR A 142 8.02 -5.10 0.22
CA THR A 142 7.48 -6.47 0.34
C THR A 142 6.45 -6.80 -0.73
N GLU A 143 6.30 -5.95 -1.75
CA GLU A 143 5.37 -6.10 -2.87
C GLU A 143 3.88 -6.17 -2.48
N GLN A 144 3.53 -5.72 -1.26
CA GLN A 144 2.15 -5.57 -0.78
C GLN A 144 1.55 -4.25 -1.27
N TYR A 145 1.47 -4.08 -2.60
CA TYR A 145 1.19 -2.77 -3.21
C TYR A 145 -0.20 -2.21 -2.88
N GLU A 146 -1.22 -3.04 -2.67
CA GLU A 146 -2.54 -2.59 -2.24
C GLU A 146 -2.53 -1.92 -0.87
N ASP A 147 -1.77 -2.47 0.08
CA ASP A 147 -1.60 -1.90 1.41
C ASP A 147 -0.77 -0.61 1.35
N ALA A 148 0.27 -0.58 0.51
CA ALA A 148 1.07 0.62 0.28
C ALA A 148 0.23 1.78 -0.28
N VAL A 149 -0.64 1.52 -1.28
CA VAL A 149 -1.53 2.53 -1.85
C VAL A 149 -2.49 3.07 -0.80
N ARG A 150 -3.10 2.20 0.03
CA ARG A 150 -4.00 2.61 1.11
C ARG A 150 -3.32 3.55 2.11
N ASP A 151 -2.10 3.22 2.54
CA ASP A 151 -1.36 4.06 3.48
C ASP A 151 -0.91 5.39 2.84
N TYR A 152 -0.40 5.39 1.61
CA TYR A 152 -0.02 6.63 0.93
C TYR A 152 -1.23 7.52 0.61
N GLU A 153 -2.40 6.94 0.36
CA GLU A 153 -3.63 7.69 0.17
C GLU A 153 -4.04 8.39 1.47
N LYS A 154 -3.99 7.69 2.61
CA LYS A 154 -4.22 8.29 3.93
C LYS A 154 -3.24 9.44 4.21
N VAL A 155 -1.96 9.26 3.88
CA VAL A 155 -0.93 10.30 4.01
C VAL A 155 -1.25 11.51 3.13
N TYR A 156 -1.58 11.30 1.85
CA TYR A 156 -1.89 12.40 0.94
C TYR A 156 -3.18 13.14 1.31
N GLN A 157 -4.19 12.44 1.81
CA GLN A 157 -5.43 13.03 2.32
C GLN A 157 -5.19 13.94 3.54
N THR A 158 -4.25 13.55 4.40
CA THR A 158 -3.87 14.31 5.60
C THR A 158 -2.96 15.47 5.26
N GLU A 159 -1.94 15.23 4.42
CA GLU A 159 -0.91 16.19 4.04
C GLU A 159 -0.78 16.24 2.51
N LYS A 160 -1.45 17.19 1.87
CA LYS A 160 -1.55 17.34 0.40
C LYS A 160 -0.28 17.91 -0.24
N THR A 161 0.87 17.31 0.00
CA THR A 161 2.16 17.74 -0.56
C THR A 161 2.41 17.13 -1.95
N LYS A 162 3.27 17.77 -2.75
CA LYS A 162 3.71 17.23 -4.04
C LYS A 162 4.45 15.90 -3.88
N GLU A 163 5.24 15.77 -2.81
CA GLU A 163 5.99 14.55 -2.49
C GLU A 163 5.05 13.37 -2.20
N HIS A 164 4.05 13.56 -1.35
CA HIS A 164 3.07 12.50 -1.03
C HIS A 164 2.24 12.10 -2.23
N LYS A 165 1.88 13.06 -3.09
CA LYS A 165 1.22 12.77 -4.37
C LYS A 165 2.09 11.88 -5.25
N GLN A 166 3.40 12.14 -5.31
CA GLN A 166 4.32 11.33 -6.09
C GLN A 166 4.48 9.93 -5.53
N LEU A 167 4.59 9.78 -4.19
CA LEU A 167 4.64 8.47 -3.54
C LEU A 167 3.40 7.64 -3.82
N LEU A 168 2.21 8.25 -3.69
CA LEU A 168 0.94 7.59 -4.03
C LEU A 168 0.91 7.17 -5.50
N LYS A 169 1.30 8.06 -6.43
CA LYS A 169 1.35 7.73 -7.86
C LYS A 169 2.29 6.55 -8.13
N ASN A 170 3.48 6.55 -7.53
CA ASN A 170 4.45 5.47 -7.68
C ASN A 170 3.87 4.14 -7.18
N ALA A 171 3.24 4.12 -6.00
CA ALA A 171 2.60 2.92 -5.47
C ALA A 171 1.45 2.42 -6.36
N GLN A 172 0.65 3.33 -6.93
CA GLN A 172 -0.41 2.99 -7.89
C GLN A 172 0.15 2.39 -9.18
N VAL A 173 1.28 2.89 -9.67
CA VAL A 173 1.97 2.34 -10.85
C VAL A 173 2.48 0.93 -10.56
N GLU A 174 3.13 0.69 -9.43
CA GLU A 174 3.60 -0.66 -9.06
C GLU A 174 2.44 -1.63 -8.83
N LEU A 175 1.33 -1.16 -8.24
CA LEU A 175 0.10 -1.94 -8.14
C LEU A 175 -0.45 -2.31 -9.52
N LYS A 176 -0.47 -1.37 -10.47
CA LYS A 176 -0.87 -1.65 -11.87
C LYS A 176 0.07 -2.66 -12.54
N LYS A 177 1.39 -2.55 -12.30
CA LYS A 177 2.40 -3.51 -12.82
C LYS A 177 2.19 -4.91 -12.28
N SER A 178 1.97 -5.07 -10.98
CA SER A 178 1.76 -6.39 -10.35
C SER A 178 0.50 -7.09 -10.86
N LYS A 179 -0.54 -6.32 -11.23
CA LYS A 179 -1.80 -6.80 -11.80
C LYS A 179 -1.81 -6.87 -13.32
N ARG A 180 -0.70 -6.52 -13.96
CA ARG A 180 -0.62 -6.43 -15.41
C ARG A 180 -0.77 -7.81 -16.03
N LYS A 181 -1.77 -7.93 -16.90
CA LYS A 181 -2.03 -9.16 -17.65
C LYS A 181 -0.89 -9.43 -18.63
N ASP A 182 -0.49 -10.69 -18.74
CA ASP A 182 0.40 -11.12 -19.82
C ASP A 182 -0.41 -11.46 -21.07
N TYR A 183 -0.53 -10.49 -21.99
CA TYR A 183 -1.30 -10.67 -23.23
C TYR A 183 -0.74 -11.76 -24.15
N TYR A 184 0.57 -12.00 -24.13
CA TYR A 184 1.18 -13.07 -24.92
C TYR A 184 0.73 -14.44 -24.39
N LYS A 185 0.69 -14.60 -23.06
CA LYS A 185 0.16 -15.81 -22.41
C LYS A 185 -1.34 -15.98 -22.67
N ILE A 186 -2.12 -14.90 -22.64
CA ILE A 186 -3.57 -14.89 -22.93
C ILE A 186 -3.88 -15.30 -24.38
N LEU A 187 -3.00 -15.02 -25.35
CA LEU A 187 -3.14 -15.54 -26.72
C LEU A 187 -2.43 -16.88 -26.93
N GLY A 188 -1.49 -17.24 -26.06
CA GLY A 188 -0.70 -18.47 -26.18
C GLY A 188 0.38 -18.39 -27.24
N VAL A 189 0.96 -17.21 -27.40
CA VAL A 189 2.02 -16.93 -28.37
C VAL A 189 3.26 -16.45 -27.63
N ASN A 190 4.42 -16.56 -28.27
CA ASN A 190 5.67 -16.04 -27.73
C ASN A 190 5.76 -14.51 -27.93
N LYS A 191 6.61 -13.83 -27.16
CA LYS A 191 6.84 -12.38 -27.28
C LYS A 191 7.34 -11.96 -28.67
N ASN A 192 8.09 -12.84 -29.34
CA ASN A 192 8.60 -12.63 -30.70
C ASN A 192 7.61 -13.04 -31.80
N ALA A 193 6.36 -13.37 -31.46
CA ALA A 193 5.36 -13.76 -32.44
C ALA A 193 5.12 -12.65 -33.47
N SER A 194 5.02 -13.10 -34.72
CA SER A 194 4.63 -12.30 -35.87
C SER A 194 3.17 -11.86 -35.78
N GLU A 195 2.81 -10.83 -36.54
CA GLU A 195 1.42 -10.34 -36.59
C GLU A 195 0.44 -11.43 -37.06
N ASP A 196 0.87 -12.28 -38.00
CA ASP A 196 0.05 -13.40 -38.49
C ASP A 196 -0.15 -14.50 -37.45
N GLU A 197 0.85 -14.79 -36.63
CA GLU A 197 0.72 -15.72 -35.51
C GLU A 197 -0.24 -15.19 -34.45
N ILE A 198 -0.16 -13.89 -34.15
CA ILE A 198 -1.08 -13.20 -33.23
C ILE A 198 -2.52 -13.28 -33.76
N LYS A 199 -2.74 -13.00 -35.06
CA LYS A 199 -4.06 -13.11 -35.71
C LYS A 199 -4.61 -14.54 -35.71
N LYS A 200 -3.77 -15.53 -36.01
CA LYS A 200 -4.15 -16.96 -35.97
C LYS A 200 -4.51 -17.40 -34.55
N ALA A 201 -3.73 -16.99 -33.56
CA ALA A 201 -3.97 -17.30 -32.16
C ALA A 201 -5.27 -16.67 -31.64
N TYR A 202 -5.50 -15.38 -31.95
CA TYR A 202 -6.76 -14.69 -31.65
C TYR A 202 -7.95 -15.43 -32.27
N ARG A 203 -7.90 -15.74 -33.56
CA ARG A 203 -8.98 -16.46 -34.26
C ARG A 203 -9.34 -17.77 -33.55
N LYS A 204 -8.32 -18.57 -33.20
CA LYS A 204 -8.50 -19.85 -32.51
C LYS A 204 -9.12 -19.69 -31.11
N ARG A 205 -8.61 -18.74 -30.32
CA ARG A 205 -9.07 -18.52 -28.93
C ARG A 205 -10.43 -17.84 -28.87
N ALA A 206 -10.69 -16.87 -29.74
CA ALA A 206 -11.97 -16.18 -29.82
C ALA A 206 -13.11 -17.16 -30.16
N LEU A 207 -12.91 -18.07 -31.12
CA LEU A 207 -13.88 -19.14 -31.42
C LEU A 207 -14.02 -20.19 -30.32
N MET A 208 -13.00 -20.36 -29.49
CA MET A 208 -13.03 -21.30 -28.36
C MET A 208 -13.88 -20.74 -27.21
N HIS A 209 -13.74 -19.45 -26.92
CA HIS A 209 -14.38 -18.79 -25.78
C HIS A 209 -15.65 -18.01 -26.15
N HIS A 210 -16.08 -18.04 -27.42
CA HIS A 210 -17.25 -17.29 -27.87
C HIS A 210 -18.51 -17.68 -27.08
N PRO A 211 -19.35 -16.71 -26.65
CA PRO A 211 -20.54 -16.98 -25.83
C PRO A 211 -21.49 -18.03 -26.43
N ASP A 212 -21.75 -17.96 -27.75
CA ASP A 212 -22.64 -18.90 -28.44
C ASP A 212 -22.25 -20.37 -28.26
N ARG A 213 -20.94 -20.65 -28.17
CA ARG A 213 -20.41 -22.00 -28.02
C ARG A 213 -20.67 -22.59 -26.63
N HIS A 214 -20.92 -21.73 -25.65
CA HIS A 214 -21.13 -22.07 -24.25
C HIS A 214 -22.53 -21.71 -23.75
N SER A 215 -23.45 -21.32 -24.65
CA SER A 215 -24.83 -20.95 -24.33
C SER A 215 -25.61 -22.02 -23.57
N GLY A 216 -25.26 -23.31 -23.75
CA GLY A 216 -25.82 -24.44 -23.01
C GLY A 216 -25.08 -24.84 -21.72
N ALA A 217 -23.99 -24.17 -21.35
CA ALA A 217 -23.21 -24.48 -20.15
C ALA A 217 -23.84 -23.88 -18.88
N SER A 218 -23.30 -24.19 -17.69
CA SER A 218 -23.76 -23.57 -16.45
C SER A 218 -23.46 -22.06 -16.44
N ALA A 219 -24.21 -21.29 -15.65
CA ALA A 219 -24.02 -19.83 -15.55
C ALA A 219 -22.60 -19.44 -15.11
N GLU A 220 -21.96 -20.25 -14.26
CA GLU A 220 -20.57 -20.06 -13.82
C GLU A 220 -19.59 -20.24 -14.99
N VAL A 221 -19.76 -21.30 -15.78
CA VAL A 221 -18.92 -21.58 -16.95
C VAL A 221 -19.11 -20.51 -18.02
N GLN A 222 -20.36 -20.10 -18.30
CA GLN A 222 -20.65 -19.02 -19.23
C GLN A 222 -19.90 -17.74 -18.85
N LYS A 223 -19.98 -17.35 -17.58
CA LYS A 223 -19.30 -16.15 -17.06
C LYS A 223 -17.77 -16.26 -17.16
N GLU A 224 -17.20 -17.43 -16.92
CA GLU A 224 -15.76 -17.66 -17.10
C GLU A 224 -15.32 -17.58 -18.56
N GLU A 225 -16.08 -18.19 -19.47
CA GLU A 225 -15.77 -18.19 -20.90
C GLU A 225 -15.95 -16.79 -21.51
N GLU A 226 -16.99 -16.05 -21.12
CA GLU A 226 -17.15 -14.64 -21.48
C GLU A 226 -15.97 -13.77 -21.00
N LYS A 227 -15.47 -14.04 -19.78
CA LYS A 227 -14.30 -13.34 -19.25
C LYS A 227 -13.06 -13.64 -20.11
N LYS A 228 -12.82 -14.91 -20.46
CA LYS A 228 -11.71 -15.31 -21.34
C LYS A 228 -11.85 -14.69 -22.73
N PHE A 229 -13.06 -14.62 -23.29
CA PHE A 229 -13.33 -13.98 -24.57
C PHE A 229 -12.97 -12.49 -24.55
N LYS A 230 -13.37 -11.78 -23.49
CA LYS A 230 -12.99 -10.38 -23.26
C LYS A 230 -11.47 -10.21 -23.17
N GLU A 231 -10.80 -11.03 -22.38
CA GLU A 231 -9.34 -10.98 -22.24
C GLU A 231 -8.60 -11.27 -23.55
N VAL A 232 -9.09 -12.22 -24.35
CA VAL A 232 -8.53 -12.55 -25.68
C VAL A 232 -8.69 -11.38 -26.65
N GLY A 233 -9.84 -10.70 -26.67
CA GLY A 233 -10.05 -9.51 -27.49
C GLY A 233 -9.17 -8.34 -27.07
N GLU A 234 -8.98 -8.14 -25.76
CA GLU A 234 -8.12 -7.09 -25.21
C GLU A 234 -6.66 -7.35 -25.61
N ALA A 235 -6.19 -8.59 -25.42
CA ALA A 235 -4.85 -9.02 -25.80
C ALA A 235 -4.58 -8.82 -27.30
N PHE A 236 -5.55 -9.17 -28.16
CA PHE A 236 -5.42 -8.95 -29.59
C PHE A 236 -5.34 -7.47 -29.93
N THR A 237 -6.20 -6.62 -29.34
CA THR A 237 -6.22 -5.17 -29.59
C THR A 237 -4.88 -4.49 -29.28
N ILE A 238 -4.20 -4.94 -28.23
CA ILE A 238 -2.89 -4.42 -27.84
C ILE A 238 -1.79 -4.99 -28.73
N LEU A 239 -1.78 -6.29 -28.99
CA LEU A 239 -0.68 -6.97 -29.67
C LEU A 239 -0.75 -6.87 -31.21
N SER A 240 -1.91 -6.60 -31.80
CA SER A 240 -2.07 -6.46 -33.25
C SER A 240 -1.67 -5.09 -33.79
N ASP A 241 -1.68 -4.05 -32.96
CA ASP A 241 -1.26 -2.70 -33.35
C ASP A 241 0.23 -2.50 -32.98
N PRO A 242 1.12 -2.21 -33.96
CA PRO A 242 2.55 -2.07 -33.70
C PRO A 242 2.91 -1.01 -32.64
N LYS A 243 2.17 0.10 -32.58
CA LYS A 243 2.41 1.18 -31.60
C LYS A 243 1.96 0.75 -30.21
N LYS A 244 0.78 0.12 -30.10
CA LYS A 244 0.28 -0.38 -28.81
C LYS A 244 1.13 -1.54 -28.29
N LYS A 245 1.56 -2.44 -29.17
CA LYS A 245 2.51 -3.52 -28.85
C LYS A 245 3.82 -2.97 -28.34
N ALA A 246 4.42 -1.99 -29.03
CA ALA A 246 5.66 -1.36 -28.58
C ALA A 246 5.50 -0.65 -27.22
N ARG A 247 4.38 0.04 -26.97
CA ARG A 247 4.08 0.65 -25.67
C ARG A 247 3.92 -0.40 -24.57
N TYR A 248 3.23 -1.50 -24.87
CA TYR A 248 3.07 -2.61 -23.95
C TYR A 248 4.44 -3.27 -23.63
N ASP A 249 5.23 -3.59 -24.65
CA ASP A 249 6.55 -4.22 -24.48
C ASP A 249 7.53 -3.33 -23.68
N SER A 250 7.41 -2.00 -23.80
CA SER A 250 8.21 -1.02 -23.05
C SER A 250 7.64 -0.64 -21.67
N GLY A 251 6.39 -1.00 -21.37
CA GLY A 251 5.71 -0.65 -20.11
C GLY A 251 5.19 0.79 -20.02
N GLN A 252 5.27 1.55 -21.11
CA GLN A 252 4.81 2.96 -21.20
C GLN A 252 3.28 3.09 -21.20
N ASP A 253 2.55 2.00 -21.43
CA ASP A 253 1.10 1.92 -21.29
C ASP A 253 0.61 2.19 -19.85
N LEU A 254 1.49 2.11 -18.85
CA LEU A 254 1.15 2.32 -17.44
C LEU A 254 1.30 3.77 -16.97
N GLU A 255 1.94 4.65 -17.76
CA GLU A 255 2.27 6.03 -17.38
C GLU A 255 1.21 7.06 -17.77
N GLU A 256 0.40 6.78 -18.81
CA GLU A 256 -0.71 7.63 -19.23
C GLU A 256 -1.96 7.35 -18.36
N ASP A 257 -2.14 8.17 -17.31
CA ASP A 257 -3.44 8.34 -16.66
C ASP A 257 -4.46 8.87 -17.68
N GLY A 258 -5.12 7.99 -18.43
CA GLY A 258 -6.26 8.42 -19.26
C GLY A 258 -6.36 7.87 -20.67
N LEU A 259 -5.74 6.74 -21.02
CA LEU A 259 -6.36 5.90 -22.06
C LEU A 259 -7.59 5.25 -21.44
N ASN A 260 -8.67 6.04 -21.39
CA ASN A 260 -10.01 5.54 -21.60
C ASN A 260 -9.90 4.70 -22.88
N MET A 261 -9.68 3.40 -22.72
CA MET A 261 -9.77 2.41 -23.77
C MET A 261 -11.24 2.49 -24.20
N GLY A 262 -11.52 3.42 -25.11
CA GLY A 262 -12.87 3.76 -25.54
C GLY A 262 -13.64 2.49 -25.78
N GLU A 263 -14.81 2.37 -25.14
CA GLU A 263 -15.72 1.22 -25.13
C GLU A 263 -15.16 -0.02 -25.85
N PHE A 264 -14.32 -0.77 -25.13
CA PHE A 264 -13.84 -2.06 -25.58
C PHE A 264 -15.04 -3.02 -25.67
N ASP A 265 -15.55 -3.24 -26.87
CA ASP A 265 -16.54 -4.28 -27.15
C ASP A 265 -15.88 -5.44 -27.93
N PRO A 266 -15.59 -6.58 -27.26
CA PRO A 266 -14.99 -7.74 -27.91
C PRO A 266 -15.87 -8.31 -29.02
N ASN A 267 -17.19 -8.13 -28.96
CA ASN A 267 -18.10 -8.62 -30.00
C ASN A 267 -17.95 -7.80 -31.28
N ASN A 268 -17.72 -6.48 -31.18
CA ASN A 268 -17.48 -5.63 -32.35
C ASN A 268 -16.14 -5.98 -33.02
N ILE A 269 -15.09 -6.27 -32.24
CA ILE A 269 -13.80 -6.71 -32.77
C ILE A 269 -13.94 -8.06 -33.46
N PHE A 270 -14.66 -9.00 -32.85
CA PHE A 270 -14.95 -10.30 -33.45
C PHE A 270 -15.72 -10.13 -34.77
N LYS A 271 -16.82 -9.37 -34.77
CA LYS A 271 -17.59 -9.09 -36.00
C LYS A 271 -16.74 -8.44 -37.08
N ALA A 272 -15.97 -7.40 -36.76
CA ALA A 272 -15.10 -6.72 -37.73
C ALA A 272 -14.03 -7.65 -38.30
N PHE A 273 -13.45 -8.52 -37.46
CA PHE A 273 -12.39 -9.45 -37.86
C PHE A 273 -12.91 -10.63 -38.71
N PHE A 274 -14.13 -11.11 -38.44
CA PHE A 274 -14.72 -12.25 -39.15
C PHE A 274 -15.69 -11.86 -40.29
N SER A 275 -16.17 -10.61 -40.36
CA SER A 275 -17.19 -10.16 -41.33
C SER A 275 -16.70 -9.12 -42.36
N GLY A 276 -15.43 -8.69 -42.30
CA GLY A 276 -14.87 -7.72 -43.26
C GLY A 276 -14.64 -8.30 -44.67
N PRO A 277 -14.40 -7.45 -45.71
CA PRO A 277 -14.31 -7.83 -47.13
C PRO A 277 -13.06 -8.67 -47.53
N GLY A 278 -12.43 -9.31 -46.54
CA GLY A 278 -11.43 -10.38 -46.71
C GLY A 278 -11.82 -11.63 -45.92
N GLY A 279 -13.13 -11.84 -45.69
CA GLY A 279 -13.68 -12.98 -44.99
C GLY A 279 -13.17 -14.29 -45.58
N PHE A 280 -12.24 -14.92 -44.86
CA PHE A 280 -11.76 -16.25 -45.19
C PHE A 280 -12.90 -17.24 -44.96
N SER A 281 -13.58 -17.61 -46.05
CA SER A 281 -14.46 -18.79 -46.06
C SER A 281 -13.63 -20.01 -45.70
N PHE A 282 -14.11 -20.79 -44.74
CA PHE A 282 -13.47 -22.04 -44.34
C PHE A 282 -14.22 -23.20 -45.01
N GLU A 283 -13.58 -23.85 -45.98
CA GLU A 283 -13.88 -25.24 -46.31
C GLU A 283 -13.14 -26.11 -45.29
N ALA A 284 -13.81 -26.47 -44.19
CA ALA A 284 -13.38 -27.59 -43.36
C ALA A 284 -13.95 -28.87 -43.95
N SER A 285 -13.08 -29.70 -44.52
CA SER A 285 -13.40 -31.09 -44.84
C SER A 285 -13.52 -31.88 -43.52
N GLY A 286 -14.70 -31.87 -42.89
CA GLY A 286 -15.05 -32.63 -41.70
C GLY A 286 -16.55 -32.55 -41.42
N PRO A 287 -17.22 -33.64 -40.98
CA PRO A 287 -18.68 -33.70 -40.99
C PRO A 287 -19.28 -32.81 -39.90
N GLY A 288 -19.80 -31.65 -40.30
CA GLY A 288 -20.43 -30.68 -39.40
C GLY A 288 -20.46 -29.29 -40.02
N ASN A 289 -21.20 -29.14 -41.11
CA ASN A 289 -21.37 -27.87 -41.81
C ASN A 289 -22.30 -26.96 -40.97
N PHE A 290 -21.75 -26.02 -40.21
CA PHE A 290 -22.55 -25.02 -39.48
C PHE A 290 -22.47 -23.67 -40.20
N PHE A 291 -23.57 -23.29 -40.82
CA PHE A 291 -23.82 -21.91 -41.24
C PHE A 291 -24.15 -21.07 -40.01
N PHE A 292 -23.40 -20.00 -39.78
CA PHE A 292 -23.79 -18.95 -38.84
C PHE A 292 -24.83 -18.05 -39.52
N GLN A 293 -26.05 -18.05 -39.00
CA GLN A 293 -27.09 -17.12 -39.41
C GLN A 293 -27.07 -15.93 -38.45
N PHE A 294 -26.56 -14.80 -38.92
CA PHE A 294 -26.69 -13.52 -38.23
C PHE A 294 -28.10 -12.99 -38.51
N GLY A 295 -28.98 -13.12 -37.51
CA GLY A 295 -30.27 -12.41 -37.45
C GLY A 295 -30.11 -11.02 -36.84
#